data_AF-A0A7C9RFK7-F1
#
_entry.id   AF-A0A7C9RFK7-F1
#
_cell.length_a   1.000
_cell.length_b   1.000
_cell.length_c   1.000
_cell.angle_alpha   90.00
_cell.angle_beta   90.00
_cell.angle_gamma   90.00
#
_symmetry.space_group_name_H-M   'P 1'
#
loop_
_entity.id
_entity.type
_entity.pdbx_description
1 polymer ?
#
loop_
_entity_poly.entity_id
_entity_poly.type
_entity_poly.pdbx_seq_one_letter_code
_entity_poly.pdbx_strand_id
1 'polypeptide(L)' 'MIRFYFHPTPNPAKVALFLEEAGLPYEAVPVDTSKGEQHSP' A
#
# COMPACT_ATOMS: atom_id res chain seq x y z
N MET A 1 7.24 12.63 -1.35
CA MET A 1 5.86 12.16 -1.48
C MET A 1 5.87 10.65 -1.28
N ILE A 2 5.09 10.10 -0.35
CA ILE A 2 5.06 8.65 -0.09
C ILE A 2 4.22 7.98 -1.19
N ARG A 3 4.75 6.93 -1.82
CA ARG A 3 3.98 6.04 -2.69
C ARG A 3 3.75 4.74 -1.94
N PHE A 4 2.49 4.41 -1.70
CA PHE A 4 2.08 3.28 -0.90
C PHE A 4 1.49 2.18 -1.78
N TYR A 5 2.33 1.21 -2.15
CA TYR A 5 1.91 0.04 -2.90
C TYR A 5 1.09 -0.90 -2.03
N PHE A 6 -0.17 -1.10 -2.37
CA PHE A 6 -1.16 -1.71 -1.49
C PHE A 6 -1.92 -2.86 -2.14
N HIS A 7 -2.04 -3.95 -1.37
CA HIS A 7 -2.96 -5.05 -1.60
C HIS A 7 -3.68 -5.36 -0.28
N PRO A 8 -5.01 -5.59 -0.25
CA PRO A 8 -5.79 -5.67 0.99
C PRO A 8 -5.52 -6.96 1.79
N THR A 9 -4.38 -6.98 2.47
CA THR A 9 -3.90 -8.05 3.37
C THR A 9 -3.43 -7.46 4.69
N PRO A 10 -3.22 -8.28 5.76
CA PRO A 10 -2.94 -7.74 7.09
C PRO A 10 -1.69 -6.87 7.20
N ASN A 11 -0.65 -7.09 6.39
CA ASN A 11 0.60 -6.31 6.50
C ASN A 11 0.46 -4.90 5.89
N PRO A 12 0.01 -4.72 4.63
CA PRO A 12 -0.29 -3.40 4.10
C PRO A 12 -1.33 -2.64 4.94
N ALA A 13 -2.34 -3.33 5.50
CA ALA A 13 -3.34 -2.68 6.36
C ALA A 13 -2.74 -1.97 7.59
N LYS A 14 -1.68 -2.52 8.20
CA LYS A 14 -0.96 -1.87 9.32
C LYS A 14 -0.35 -0.53 8.90
N VAL A 15 0.22 -0.48 7.71
CA VAL A 15 0.85 0.74 7.16
C VAL A 15 -0.23 1.75 6.77
N ALA A 16 -1.34 1.31 6.20
CA ALA A 16 -2.49 2.17 5.90
C ALA A 16 -3.01 2.87 7.16
N LEU A 17 -3.23 2.13 8.25
CA LEU A 17 -3.65 2.70 9.53
C LEU A 17 -2.67 3.77 10.03
N PHE A 18 -1.36 3.48 10.02
CA PHE A 18 -0.35 4.45 10.42
C PHE A 18 -0.35 5.71 9.56
N LEU A 19 -0.45 5.58 8.23
CA LEU A 19 -0.42 6.74 7.32
C LEU A 19 -1.62 7.67 7.56
N GLU A 20 -2.79 7.09 7.81
CA GLU A 20 -4.00 7.83 8.18
C GLU A 20 -3.85 8.51 9.55
N GLU A 21 -3.45 7.76 10.59
CA GLU A 21 -3.30 8.29 11.96
C GLU A 21 -2.22 9.37 12.07
N ALA A 22 -1.14 9.24 11.31
CA ALA A 22 -0.04 10.21 11.29
C ALA A 22 -0.32 11.45 10.41
N GLY A 23 -1.42 11.45 9.64
CA GLY A 23 -1.77 12.55 8.72
C GLY A 23 -0.71 12.79 7.63
N LEU A 24 0.03 11.75 7.24
CA LEU A 24 1.09 11.87 6.25
C LEU A 24 0.50 11.82 4.83
N PRO A 25 0.86 12.77 3.93
CA PRO A 25 0.39 12.70 2.56
C PRO A 25 1.02 11.51 1.83
N TYR A 26 0.18 10.66 1.24
CA TYR A 26 0.60 9.52 0.45
C TYR A 26 -0.28 9.33 -0.78
N GLU A 27 0.28 8.67 -1.79
CA GLU A 27 -0.43 8.18 -2.97
C GLU A 27 -0.61 6.66 -2.83
N ALA A 28 -1.84 6.17 -2.79
CA ALA A 28 -2.11 4.74 -2.82
C ALA A 28 -1.94 4.19 -4.25
N VAL A 29 -1.08 3.19 -4.41
CA VAL A 29 -0.85 2.49 -5.68
C VAL A 29 -1.34 1.05 -5.52
N PRO A 30 -2.46 0.65 -6.14
CA PRO A 30 -2.95 -0.72 -6.02
C PRO A 30 -1.99 -1.71 -6.68
N VAL A 31 -1.80 -2.88 -6.05
CA VAL A 31 -1.04 -4.02 -6.62
C VAL A 31 -1.90 -5.27 -6.49
N ASP A 32 -2.19 -5.94 -7.60
CA ASP A 32 -2.92 -7.20 -7.63
C ASP A 32 -1.97 -8.39 -7.44
N THR A 33 -1.89 -8.88 -6.20
CA THR A 33 -0.99 -10.00 -5.88
C THR A 33 -1.46 -11.34 -6.44
N SER A 34 -2.75 -11.46 -6.78
CA SER A 34 -3.31 -12.67 -7.41
C SER A 34 -2.90 -12.77 -8.88
N LYS A 35 -2.59 -11.64 -9.53
CA LYS A 35 -2.00 -11.58 -10.87
C LYS A 35 -0.47 -11.61 -10.88
N GLY A 36 0.17 -11.60 -9.71
CA GLY A 36 1.63 -11.56 -9.60
C GLY A 36 2.25 -10.19 -9.87
N GLU A 37 1.47 -9.10 -9.86
CA GLU A 37 1.93 -7.75 -10.20
C GLU A 37 3.09 -7.28 -9.31
N GLN A 38 3.20 -7.79 -8.08
CA GLN A 38 4.31 -7.52 -7.15
C GLN A 38 5.69 -7.94 -7.67
N HIS A 39 5.75 -8.77 -8.71
CA HIS A 39 7.00 -9.20 -9.35
C HIS A 39 7.37 -8.34 -10.56
N SER A 40 6.50 -7.40 -10.94
CA SER A 40 6.79 -6.45 -12.02
C SER A 40 7.89 -5.47 -11.56
N PRO A 41 8.84 -5.11 -12.43
CA PRO A 41 9.92 -4.18 -12.12
C PRO A 41 9.44 -2.75 -11.86
#